data_AF-A0A928F045-F1
#
_entry.id   AF-A0A928F045-F1
#
_cell.length_a   1.000
_cell.length_b   1.000
_cell.length_c   1.000
_cell.angle_alpha   90.00
_cell.angle_beta   90.00
_cell.angle_gamma   90.00
#
_symmetry.space_group_name_H-M   'P 1'
#
loop_
_entity.id
_entity.type
_entity.pdbx_description
1 polymer ?
#
loop_
_entity_poly.entity_id
_entity_poly.type
_entity_poly.pdbx_seq_one_letter_code
_entity_poly.pdbx_strand_id
1 'polypeptide(L)'
;MKLTSQMIKDKAKELGIDCIGIGNIERFKDAPPLMSPLTYFPEAKSVIAIAMRIPRGTYRGIEEGTHWHNYTFYSYNRLNSLFRPKKTYELACFIEDHGWEAVAHYPAVPEGTGTTKEPVGPDKLPPDVVCSVRIIAAGCGLGEIGFSKVFLTKKFGPRVRIGLIFTDCELEPDPILDTGSICIHCGACQRECPGNAVPSIKDPEKRIEINFGKEKTVWYGDVQMGRCTLSHHGFNNECSPFLKKDFPNMAFDVRNSDMTEEEAYILTYSMASAKWGRKPETNAVMEYYDYILRHTGYFAICGARGCIRACMNALEKADKIENKFHNQFYKKPSWLLPNKPESPSKGVNPFREKYLDEKYPGIRENEYEKKGE
;
A
#
# COMPACT_ATOMS: atom_id res chain seq x y z
N MET A 1 -30.34 -21.88 14.95
CA MET A 1 -30.20 -22.26 13.52
C MET A 1 -28.72 -22.33 13.22
N LYS A 2 -28.21 -23.34 12.50
CA LYS A 2 -26.77 -23.43 12.19
C LYS A 2 -26.39 -22.27 11.24
N LEU A 3 -25.38 -21.49 11.61
CA LEU A 3 -24.82 -20.44 10.75
C LEU A 3 -24.09 -21.10 9.56
N THR A 4 -24.30 -20.60 8.35
CA THR A 4 -23.75 -21.19 7.12
C THR A 4 -22.91 -20.19 6.32
N SER A 5 -22.01 -20.68 5.47
CA SER A 5 -21.24 -19.83 4.54
C SER A 5 -22.13 -18.94 3.67
N GLN A 6 -23.30 -19.43 3.25
CA GLN A 6 -24.23 -18.65 2.44
C GLN A 6 -24.85 -17.49 3.25
N MET A 7 -25.26 -17.73 4.50
CA MET A 7 -25.78 -16.67 5.37
C MET A 7 -24.74 -15.56 5.61
N ILE A 8 -23.46 -15.93 5.77
CA ILE A 8 -22.34 -14.97 5.90
C ILE A 8 -22.19 -14.13 4.63
N LYS A 9 -22.20 -14.77 3.46
CA LYS A 9 -22.08 -14.08 2.16
C LYS A 9 -23.27 -13.15 1.90
N ASP A 10 -24.48 -13.59 2.24
CA ASP A 10 -25.70 -12.79 2.10
C ASP A 10 -25.66 -11.58 3.04
N LYS A 11 -25.25 -11.77 4.30
CA LYS A 11 -25.07 -10.65 5.23
C LYS A 11 -24.00 -9.69 4.78
N ALA A 12 -22.86 -10.19 4.29
CA ALA A 12 -21.80 -9.33 3.76
C ALA A 12 -22.29 -8.46 2.60
N LYS A 13 -23.11 -9.03 1.70
CA LYS A 13 -23.75 -8.29 0.61
C LYS A 13 -24.72 -7.23 1.12
N GLU A 14 -25.55 -7.55 2.13
CA GLU A 14 -26.46 -6.59 2.79
C GLU A 14 -25.70 -5.42 3.42
N LEU A 15 -24.57 -5.70 4.09
CA LEU A 15 -23.71 -4.69 4.70
C LEU A 15 -22.95 -3.82 3.68
N GLY A 16 -22.96 -4.20 2.40
CA GLY A 16 -22.26 -3.50 1.33
C GLY A 16 -20.78 -3.85 1.20
N ILE A 17 -20.39 -5.06 1.64
CA ILE A 17 -19.05 -5.60 1.38
C ILE A 17 -18.93 -5.99 -0.09
N ASP A 18 -17.84 -5.55 -0.73
CA ASP A 18 -17.70 -5.64 -2.19
C ASP A 18 -17.33 -7.04 -2.70
N CYS A 19 -16.46 -7.74 -1.96
CA CYS A 19 -16.09 -9.13 -2.20
C CYS A 19 -15.85 -9.86 -0.87
N ILE A 20 -16.15 -11.16 -0.85
CA ILE A 20 -15.94 -12.04 0.30
C ILE A 20 -15.46 -13.40 -0.19
N GLY A 21 -14.56 -14.03 0.57
CA GLY A 21 -14.10 -15.40 0.39
C GLY A 21 -13.90 -16.06 1.74
N ILE A 22 -14.18 -17.36 1.82
CA ILE A 22 -14.10 -18.15 3.06
C ILE A 22 -13.05 -19.25 2.88
N GLY A 23 -12.17 -19.43 3.85
CA GLY A 23 -11.21 -20.53 3.90
C GLY A 23 -11.36 -21.34 5.18
N ASN A 24 -11.09 -22.64 5.11
CA ASN A 24 -10.98 -23.52 6.26
C ASN A 24 -9.59 -23.41 6.89
N ILE A 25 -9.47 -23.72 8.17
CA ILE A 25 -8.23 -23.50 8.92
C ILE A 25 -7.07 -24.42 8.48
N GLU A 26 -7.37 -25.61 7.92
CA GLU A 26 -6.37 -26.59 7.50
C GLU A 26 -5.46 -26.05 6.39
N ARG A 27 -5.91 -25.05 5.62
CA ARG A 27 -5.08 -24.34 4.62
C ARG A 27 -3.92 -23.55 5.24
N PHE A 28 -4.02 -23.24 6.52
CA PHE A 28 -3.08 -22.41 7.27
C PHE A 28 -2.36 -23.17 8.40
N LYS A 29 -2.60 -24.48 8.54
CA LYS A 29 -2.01 -25.29 9.62
C LYS A 29 -0.48 -25.30 9.62
N ASP A 30 0.12 -25.20 8.43
CA ASP A 30 1.57 -25.22 8.21
C ASP A 30 2.14 -23.80 8.09
N ALA A 31 1.34 -22.76 8.35
CA ALA A 31 1.79 -21.38 8.31
C ALA A 31 2.85 -21.12 9.40
N PRO A 32 3.87 -20.28 9.13
CA PRO A 32 4.83 -19.88 10.15
C PRO A 32 4.11 -19.32 11.39
N PRO A 33 4.60 -19.56 12.62
CA PRO A 33 3.91 -19.12 13.85
C PRO A 33 3.59 -17.62 13.85
N LEU A 34 4.50 -16.78 13.37
CA LEU A 34 4.28 -15.32 13.32
C LEU A 34 3.32 -14.86 12.20
N MET A 35 2.82 -15.78 11.37
CA MET A 35 1.89 -15.49 10.28
C MET A 35 0.63 -16.37 10.35
N SER A 36 0.49 -17.21 11.36
CA SER A 36 -0.61 -18.17 11.48
C SER A 36 -1.84 -17.54 12.15
N PRO A 37 -3.06 -17.72 11.59
CA PRO A 37 -4.30 -17.34 12.28
C PRO A 37 -4.45 -18.03 13.64
N LEU A 38 -3.91 -19.25 13.78
CA LEU A 38 -3.97 -20.05 15.01
C LEU A 38 -3.16 -19.45 16.16
N THR A 39 -2.24 -18.51 15.87
CA THR A 39 -1.52 -17.76 16.89
C THR A 39 -2.41 -16.75 17.61
N TYR A 40 -3.42 -16.20 16.91
CA TYR A 40 -4.40 -15.30 17.50
C TYR A 40 -5.53 -16.04 18.17
N PHE A 41 -6.04 -17.04 17.47
CA PHE A 41 -7.24 -17.75 17.85
C PHE A 41 -7.03 -19.25 17.60
N PRO A 42 -6.49 -19.99 18.59
CA PRO A 42 -6.18 -21.41 18.45
C PRO A 42 -7.37 -22.30 18.08
N GLU A 43 -8.58 -21.90 18.45
CA GLU A 43 -9.83 -22.62 18.21
C GLU A 43 -10.47 -22.31 16.85
N ALA A 44 -9.88 -21.38 16.07
CA ALA A 44 -10.43 -21.00 14.77
C ALA A 44 -10.58 -22.21 13.85
N LYS A 45 -11.75 -22.34 13.22
CA LYS A 45 -12.06 -23.36 12.21
C LYS A 45 -12.19 -22.77 10.82
N SER A 46 -12.49 -21.48 10.73
CA SER A 46 -12.65 -20.79 9.46
C SER A 46 -12.08 -19.38 9.49
N VAL A 47 -11.68 -18.93 8.32
CA VAL A 47 -11.13 -17.61 8.07
C VAL A 47 -11.96 -16.96 6.97
N ILE A 48 -12.44 -15.75 7.21
CA ILE A 48 -13.24 -14.97 6.27
C ILE A 48 -12.39 -13.79 5.82
N ALA A 49 -12.16 -13.67 4.51
CA ALA A 49 -11.52 -12.52 3.92
C ALA A 49 -12.55 -11.66 3.20
N ILE A 50 -12.57 -10.37 3.52
CA ILE A 50 -13.42 -9.39 2.85
C ILE A 50 -12.57 -8.39 2.09
N ALA A 51 -13.12 -7.81 1.03
CA ALA A 51 -12.50 -6.68 0.34
C ALA A 51 -13.49 -5.54 0.12
N MET A 52 -12.97 -4.31 0.22
CA MET A 52 -13.66 -3.08 -0.16
C MET A 52 -12.92 -2.43 -1.33
N ARG A 53 -13.67 -1.94 -2.31
CA ARG A 53 -13.12 -1.41 -3.56
C ARG A 53 -12.43 -0.06 -3.34
N ILE A 54 -11.38 0.17 -4.11
CA ILE A 54 -10.81 1.50 -4.34
C ILE A 54 -11.58 2.16 -5.48
N PRO A 55 -12.21 3.34 -5.27
CA PRO A 55 -12.87 4.05 -6.37
C PRO A 55 -11.86 4.46 -7.43
N ARG A 56 -12.09 4.10 -8.70
CA ARG A 56 -11.16 4.43 -9.81
C ARG A 56 -10.92 5.94 -9.95
N GLY A 57 -11.90 6.76 -9.58
CA GLY A 57 -11.86 8.22 -9.66
C GLY A 57 -10.81 8.88 -8.77
N THR A 58 -10.39 8.26 -7.66
CA THR A 58 -9.44 8.88 -6.72
C THR A 58 -8.05 9.10 -7.32
N TYR A 59 -7.75 8.42 -8.42
CA TYR A 59 -6.48 8.56 -9.14
C TYR A 59 -6.48 9.73 -10.13
N ARG A 60 -7.63 10.35 -10.44
CA ARG A 60 -7.71 11.40 -11.46
C ARG A 60 -6.86 12.62 -11.12
N GLY A 61 -6.92 13.06 -9.87
CA GLY A 61 -6.12 14.21 -9.44
C GLY A 61 -4.61 13.96 -9.50
N ILE A 62 -4.15 12.75 -9.20
CA ILE A 62 -2.74 12.38 -9.36
C ILE A 62 -2.36 12.35 -10.83
N GLU A 63 -3.23 11.82 -11.69
CA GLU A 63 -2.98 11.77 -13.14
C GLU A 63 -2.92 13.13 -13.82
N GLU A 64 -3.72 14.07 -13.35
CA GLU A 64 -3.66 15.45 -13.81
C GLU A 64 -2.57 16.26 -13.10
N GLY A 65 -1.93 15.72 -12.05
CA GLY A 65 -0.94 16.41 -11.24
C GLY A 65 -1.54 17.48 -10.30
N THR A 66 -2.85 17.49 -10.10
CA THR A 66 -3.59 18.58 -9.44
C THR A 66 -4.08 18.26 -8.03
N HIS A 67 -4.68 17.08 -7.80
CA HIS A 67 -5.41 16.78 -6.56
C HIS A 67 -4.98 15.44 -5.94
N TRP A 68 -3.98 15.50 -5.07
CA TRP A 68 -3.20 14.34 -4.62
C TRP A 68 -3.72 13.63 -3.37
N HIS A 69 -4.19 14.40 -2.38
CA HIS A 69 -4.55 13.85 -1.07
C HIS A 69 -5.74 12.88 -1.14
N ASN A 70 -6.57 12.98 -2.17
CA ASN A 70 -7.74 12.13 -2.39
C ASN A 70 -7.40 10.62 -2.37
N TYR A 71 -6.30 10.22 -3.00
CA TYR A 71 -5.85 8.83 -2.96
C TYR A 71 -5.45 8.40 -1.56
N THR A 72 -4.66 9.22 -0.85
CA THR A 72 -4.24 8.92 0.53
C THR A 72 -5.47 8.80 1.44
N PHE A 73 -6.44 9.70 1.30
CA PHE A 73 -7.63 9.71 2.14
C PHE A 73 -8.57 8.55 1.83
N TYR A 74 -9.16 8.51 0.63
CA TYR A 74 -10.26 7.60 0.29
C TYR A 74 -9.84 6.21 -0.19
N SER A 75 -8.58 6.02 -0.58
CA SER A 75 -8.12 4.78 -1.22
C SER A 75 -6.99 4.07 -0.47
N TYR A 76 -6.42 4.76 0.53
CA TYR A 76 -5.40 4.20 1.41
C TYR A 76 -5.84 4.27 2.87
N ASN A 77 -5.70 5.42 3.52
CA ASN A 77 -5.85 5.57 4.96
C ASN A 77 -7.29 5.29 5.41
N ARG A 78 -8.30 6.09 5.03
CA ARG A 78 -9.67 5.92 5.56
C ARG A 78 -10.34 4.65 5.06
N LEU A 79 -9.95 4.17 3.88
CA LEU A 79 -10.37 2.84 3.44
C LEU A 79 -9.83 1.74 4.37
N ASN A 80 -8.59 1.89 4.86
CA ASN A 80 -7.98 0.96 5.81
C ASN A 80 -8.33 1.22 7.29
N SER A 81 -8.70 2.42 7.69
CA SER A 81 -8.87 2.79 9.11
C SER A 81 -10.32 3.05 9.51
N LEU A 82 -11.23 3.24 8.55
CA LEU A 82 -12.62 3.61 8.83
C LEU A 82 -13.63 2.79 8.02
N PHE A 83 -13.63 2.93 6.69
CA PHE A 83 -14.71 2.41 5.85
C PHE A 83 -14.76 0.88 5.87
N ARG A 84 -13.64 0.21 5.63
CA ARG A 84 -13.58 -1.26 5.68
C ARG A 84 -13.67 -1.79 7.12
N PRO A 85 -12.90 -1.30 8.12
CA PRO A 85 -13.02 -1.79 9.50
C PRO A 85 -14.44 -1.76 10.06
N LYS A 86 -15.22 -0.71 9.76
CA LYS A 86 -16.64 -0.66 10.14
C LYS A 86 -17.42 -1.87 9.63
N LYS A 87 -17.18 -2.27 8.37
CA LYS A 87 -17.84 -3.43 7.75
C LYS A 87 -17.32 -4.76 8.28
N THR A 88 -16.02 -4.86 8.56
CA THR A 88 -15.44 -6.03 9.24
C THR A 88 -16.08 -6.22 10.61
N TYR A 89 -16.22 -5.14 11.38
CA TYR A 89 -16.87 -5.14 12.70
C TYR A 89 -18.34 -5.56 12.62
N GLU A 90 -19.13 -4.93 11.73
CA GLU A 90 -20.55 -5.27 11.55
C GLU A 90 -20.77 -6.75 11.18
N LEU A 91 -19.90 -7.33 10.36
CA LEU A 91 -19.98 -8.75 10.01
C LEU A 91 -19.53 -9.68 11.15
N ALA A 92 -18.55 -9.25 11.96
CA ALA A 92 -18.13 -10.00 13.15
C ALA A 92 -19.25 -10.06 14.19
N CYS A 93 -19.92 -8.93 14.48
CA CYS A 93 -21.07 -8.92 15.39
C CYS A 93 -22.20 -9.83 14.90
N PHE A 94 -22.45 -9.91 13.59
CA PHE A 94 -23.44 -10.85 13.06
C PHE A 94 -23.08 -12.32 13.34
N ILE A 95 -21.80 -12.68 13.31
CA ILE A 95 -21.34 -14.02 13.67
C ILE A 95 -21.56 -14.27 15.18
N GLU A 96 -21.24 -13.28 16.01
CA GLU A 96 -21.46 -13.33 17.47
C GLU A 96 -22.94 -13.40 17.86
N ASP A 97 -23.82 -12.72 17.13
CA ASP A 97 -25.29 -12.81 17.30
C ASP A 97 -25.82 -14.24 17.05
N HIS A 98 -25.06 -15.07 16.34
CA HIS A 98 -25.36 -16.49 16.13
C HIS A 98 -24.64 -17.43 17.11
N GLY A 99 -23.94 -16.87 18.11
CA GLY A 99 -23.29 -17.60 19.20
C GLY A 99 -21.91 -18.16 18.90
N TRP A 100 -21.18 -17.60 17.93
CA TRP A 100 -19.80 -17.98 17.59
C TRP A 100 -18.83 -16.84 17.85
N GLU A 101 -17.59 -17.15 18.21
CA GLU A 101 -16.57 -16.11 18.40
C GLU A 101 -16.05 -15.61 17.05
N ALA A 102 -15.83 -14.30 16.93
CA ALA A 102 -15.37 -13.66 15.69
C ALA A 102 -14.27 -12.62 15.95
N VAL A 103 -13.02 -12.99 15.68
CA VAL A 103 -11.87 -12.08 15.79
C VAL A 103 -11.78 -11.22 14.54
N ALA A 104 -12.25 -9.98 14.62
CA ALA A 104 -12.06 -8.97 13.59
C ALA A 104 -10.59 -8.51 13.55
N HIS A 105 -9.82 -9.00 12.58
CA HIS A 105 -8.39 -8.69 12.47
C HIS A 105 -8.14 -7.37 11.74
N TYR A 106 -7.44 -6.46 12.41
CA TYR A 106 -6.98 -5.19 11.82
C TYR A 106 -5.70 -5.41 11.00
N PRO A 107 -5.68 -5.07 9.70
CA PRO A 107 -4.47 -5.21 8.87
C PRO A 107 -3.33 -4.32 9.36
N ALA A 108 -2.22 -4.94 9.74
CA ALA A 108 -0.95 -4.26 10.03
C ALA A 108 0.19 -4.89 9.19
N VAL A 109 1.44 -4.52 9.47
CA VAL A 109 2.62 -5.05 8.78
C VAL A 109 3.16 -6.26 9.56
N PRO A 110 3.17 -7.49 8.97
CA PRO A 110 3.73 -8.69 9.59
C PRO A 110 5.17 -8.53 10.08
N GLU A 111 5.99 -7.84 9.27
CA GLU A 111 7.40 -7.62 9.50
C GLU A 111 7.70 -6.37 10.36
N GLY A 112 6.69 -5.81 11.04
CA GLY A 112 6.84 -4.63 11.89
C GLY A 112 7.50 -4.92 13.25
N THR A 113 7.87 -3.85 13.96
CA THR A 113 8.55 -3.93 15.27
C THR A 113 7.66 -4.38 16.43
N GLY A 114 6.40 -4.74 16.19
CA GLY A 114 5.51 -5.24 17.23
C GLY A 114 6.09 -6.46 17.96
N THR A 115 6.69 -7.38 17.21
CA THR A 115 7.26 -8.63 17.71
C THR A 115 8.70 -8.50 18.22
N THR A 116 9.23 -7.30 18.43
CA THR A 116 10.59 -7.08 18.99
C THR A 116 10.57 -6.86 20.51
N LYS A 117 9.56 -7.39 21.19
CA LYS A 117 9.36 -7.26 22.64
C LYS A 117 9.39 -8.65 23.28
N GLU A 118 9.84 -8.70 24.53
CA GLU A 118 9.85 -9.94 25.29
C GLU A 118 8.43 -10.54 25.41
N PRO A 119 8.29 -11.86 25.25
CA PRO A 119 7.03 -12.54 25.52
C PRO A 119 6.59 -12.36 26.98
N VAL A 120 5.29 -12.49 27.22
CA VAL A 120 4.71 -12.43 28.57
C VAL A 120 4.96 -13.69 29.42
N GLY A 121 5.71 -14.67 28.89
CA GLY A 121 6.06 -15.91 29.58
C GLY A 121 6.99 -16.80 28.74
N PRO A 122 7.68 -17.78 29.37
CA PRO A 122 8.77 -18.54 28.76
C PRO A 122 8.37 -19.37 27.52
N ASP A 123 7.11 -19.80 27.43
CA ASP A 123 6.59 -20.62 26.31
C ASP A 123 5.61 -19.84 25.42
N LYS A 124 5.63 -18.51 25.48
CA LYS A 124 4.76 -17.64 24.69
C LYS A 124 5.52 -17.04 23.52
N LEU A 125 4.78 -16.77 22.43
CA LEU A 125 5.30 -15.99 21.31
C LEU A 125 5.42 -14.51 21.71
N PRO A 126 6.27 -13.72 21.00
CA PRO A 126 6.30 -12.28 21.15
C PRO A 126 4.90 -11.66 20.97
N PRO A 127 4.59 -10.54 21.64
CA PRO A 127 3.32 -9.84 21.44
C PRO A 127 3.24 -9.22 20.03
N ASP A 128 2.09 -8.64 19.70
CA ASP A 128 1.85 -7.90 18.46
C ASP A 128 2.19 -8.70 17.18
N VAL A 129 1.94 -10.02 17.19
CA VAL A 129 1.98 -10.84 15.97
C VAL A 129 0.99 -10.27 14.95
N VAL A 130 1.38 -10.23 13.66
CA VAL A 130 0.58 -9.70 12.55
C VAL A 130 0.53 -10.67 11.37
N CYS A 131 -0.65 -11.19 11.03
CA CYS A 131 -0.84 -12.02 9.84
C CYS A 131 -0.74 -11.24 8.52
N SER A 132 -0.24 -11.88 7.46
CA SER A 132 -0.28 -11.34 6.10
C SER A 132 -1.69 -11.42 5.51
N VAL A 133 -2.39 -10.28 5.48
CA VAL A 133 -3.78 -10.22 4.97
C VAL A 133 -3.94 -10.65 3.52
N ARG A 134 -2.91 -10.46 2.68
CA ARG A 134 -2.96 -10.84 1.26
C ARG A 134 -2.81 -12.35 1.08
N ILE A 135 -1.92 -12.97 1.85
CA ILE A 135 -1.71 -14.42 1.84
C ILE A 135 -2.98 -15.12 2.34
N ILE A 136 -3.51 -14.69 3.49
CA ILE A 136 -4.73 -15.27 4.03
C ILE A 136 -5.91 -15.11 3.05
N ALA A 137 -6.08 -13.93 2.45
CA ALA A 137 -7.15 -13.72 1.48
C ALA A 137 -7.04 -14.63 0.24
N ALA A 138 -5.84 -14.94 -0.22
CA ALA A 138 -5.64 -15.90 -1.31
C ALA A 138 -6.06 -17.31 -0.86
N GLY A 139 -5.65 -17.73 0.34
CA GLY A 139 -6.08 -19.00 0.93
C GLY A 139 -7.58 -19.08 1.21
N CYS A 140 -8.28 -17.95 1.34
CA CYS A 140 -9.75 -17.90 1.45
C CYS A 140 -10.47 -17.93 0.08
N GLY A 141 -9.74 -18.04 -1.04
CA GLY A 141 -10.34 -17.99 -2.37
C GLY A 141 -10.92 -16.62 -2.77
N LEU A 142 -10.65 -15.55 -2.01
CA LEU A 142 -11.16 -14.20 -2.31
C LEU A 142 -10.63 -13.66 -3.65
N GLY A 143 -9.43 -14.09 -4.03
CA GLY A 143 -8.71 -13.55 -5.18
C GLY A 143 -7.31 -14.12 -5.32
N GLU A 144 -6.47 -13.42 -6.07
CA GLU A 144 -5.11 -13.82 -6.42
C GLU A 144 -4.10 -12.75 -5.98
N ILE A 145 -2.93 -13.14 -5.49
CA ILE A 145 -1.81 -12.20 -5.32
C ILE A 145 -1.17 -11.98 -6.69
N GLY A 146 -1.35 -10.79 -7.28
CA GLY A 146 -0.73 -10.47 -8.56
C GLY A 146 0.79 -10.37 -8.45
N PHE A 147 1.48 -10.46 -9.59
CA PHE A 147 2.95 -10.49 -9.63
C PHE A 147 3.65 -9.34 -8.87
N SER A 148 3.04 -8.16 -8.79
CA SER A 148 3.58 -7.03 -8.00
C SER A 148 3.26 -7.07 -6.50
N LYS A 149 2.97 -8.25 -5.93
CA LYS A 149 2.51 -8.45 -4.54
C LYS A 149 1.15 -7.79 -4.21
N VAL A 150 0.51 -7.09 -5.14
CA VAL A 150 -0.81 -6.45 -4.94
C VAL A 150 -1.92 -7.46 -5.21
N PHE A 151 -2.89 -7.52 -4.31
CA PHE A 151 -4.01 -8.46 -4.39
C PHE A 151 -5.01 -8.07 -5.48
N LEU A 152 -5.51 -9.06 -6.20
CA LEU A 152 -6.42 -8.94 -7.32
C LEU A 152 -7.73 -9.68 -7.02
N THR A 153 -8.87 -9.05 -7.32
CA THR A 153 -10.18 -9.71 -7.33
C THR A 153 -10.71 -9.78 -8.75
N LYS A 154 -11.52 -10.80 -9.09
CA LYS A 154 -12.15 -10.90 -10.42
C LYS A 154 -12.98 -9.65 -10.75
N LYS A 155 -13.65 -9.09 -9.74
CA LYS A 155 -14.52 -7.93 -9.93
C LYS A 155 -13.75 -6.62 -10.09
N PHE A 156 -12.79 -6.32 -9.22
CA PHE A 156 -12.16 -4.98 -9.17
C PHE A 156 -10.70 -4.96 -9.60
N GLY A 157 -10.11 -6.11 -9.92
CA GLY A 157 -8.67 -6.23 -10.14
C GLY A 157 -7.90 -5.76 -8.90
N PRO A 158 -6.84 -4.93 -9.07
CA PRO A 158 -5.99 -4.46 -7.97
C PRO A 158 -6.64 -3.39 -7.08
N ARG A 159 -7.86 -2.94 -7.41
CA ARG A 159 -8.53 -1.84 -6.71
C ARG A 159 -9.28 -2.31 -5.47
N VAL A 160 -8.57 -2.89 -4.50
CA VAL A 160 -9.18 -3.39 -3.27
C VAL A 160 -8.31 -3.17 -2.03
N ARG A 161 -8.95 -3.13 -0.87
CA ARG A 161 -8.33 -3.28 0.46
C ARG A 161 -8.99 -4.41 1.21
N ILE A 162 -8.20 -5.19 1.92
CA ILE A 162 -8.61 -6.46 2.53
C ILE A 162 -8.82 -6.26 4.03
N GLY A 163 -9.75 -7.03 4.60
CA GLY A 163 -9.92 -7.24 6.03
C GLY A 163 -10.18 -8.72 6.29
N LEU A 164 -9.93 -9.17 7.51
CA LEU A 164 -10.06 -10.58 7.87
C LEU A 164 -10.93 -10.73 9.13
N ILE A 165 -11.61 -11.86 9.24
CA ILE A 165 -12.28 -12.33 10.45
C ILE A 165 -11.89 -13.79 10.66
N PHE A 166 -11.45 -14.14 11.88
CA PHE A 166 -11.23 -15.53 12.29
C PHE A 166 -12.37 -15.98 13.17
N THR A 167 -12.86 -17.21 13.00
CA THR A 167 -13.99 -17.71 13.77
C THR A 167 -13.84 -19.21 14.06
N ASP A 168 -14.37 -19.63 15.21
CA ASP A 168 -14.52 -21.03 15.61
C ASP A 168 -15.73 -21.71 14.93
N CYS A 169 -16.53 -20.94 14.19
CA CYS A 169 -17.59 -21.45 13.34
C CYS A 169 -17.00 -22.22 12.14
N GLU A 170 -17.45 -23.46 11.95
CA GLU A 170 -17.05 -24.28 10.81
C GLU A 170 -17.89 -23.91 9.57
N LEU A 171 -17.23 -23.33 8.57
CA LEU A 171 -17.83 -22.83 7.34
C LEU A 171 -17.25 -23.55 6.12
N GLU A 172 -18.11 -23.83 5.13
CA GLU A 172 -17.70 -24.37 3.83
C GLU A 172 -16.75 -23.39 3.12
N PRO A 173 -15.53 -23.84 2.73
CA PRO A 173 -14.52 -22.99 2.12
C PRO A 173 -14.75 -22.78 0.61
N ASP A 174 -14.34 -21.62 0.11
CA ASP A 174 -14.25 -21.29 -1.31
C ASP A 174 -12.95 -21.84 -1.91
N PRO A 175 -12.94 -22.27 -3.19
CA PRO A 175 -11.73 -22.79 -3.83
C PRO A 175 -10.65 -21.71 -3.99
N ILE A 176 -9.39 -22.08 -3.75
CA ILE A 176 -8.24 -21.20 -3.97
C ILE A 176 -8.03 -20.98 -5.47
N LEU A 177 -7.78 -19.74 -5.88
CA LEU A 177 -7.48 -19.40 -7.28
C LEU A 177 -6.05 -19.81 -7.65
N ASP A 178 -5.84 -20.26 -8.89
CA ASP A 178 -4.51 -20.51 -9.44
C ASP A 178 -3.77 -19.20 -9.71
N THR A 179 -2.45 -19.24 -9.61
CA THR A 179 -1.61 -18.14 -10.13
C THR A 179 -1.84 -18.02 -11.63
N GLY A 180 -2.15 -16.81 -12.09
CA GLY A 180 -2.54 -16.54 -13.47
C GLY A 180 -4.05 -16.53 -13.73
N SER A 181 -4.90 -16.78 -12.73
CA SER A 181 -6.37 -16.74 -12.89
C SER A 181 -6.89 -15.35 -13.26
N ILE A 182 -6.28 -14.30 -12.70
CA ILE A 182 -6.58 -12.88 -12.91
C ILE A 182 -5.33 -12.17 -13.42
N CYS A 183 -4.16 -12.43 -12.82
CA CYS A 183 -2.91 -11.84 -13.26
C CYS A 183 -2.49 -12.40 -14.63
N ILE A 184 -2.57 -11.59 -15.68
CA ILE A 184 -2.14 -12.00 -17.03
C ILE A 184 -0.62 -11.95 -17.25
N HIS A 185 0.18 -11.80 -16.18
CA HIS A 185 1.64 -11.74 -16.26
C HIS A 185 2.16 -10.79 -17.36
N CYS A 186 1.49 -9.64 -17.55
CA CYS A 186 1.80 -8.72 -18.64
C CYS A 186 2.99 -7.79 -18.36
N GLY A 187 3.52 -7.77 -17.12
CA GLY A 187 4.61 -6.89 -16.70
C GLY A 187 4.28 -5.39 -16.67
N ALA A 188 3.01 -4.97 -16.76
CA ALA A 188 2.64 -3.56 -16.71
C ALA A 188 3.04 -2.90 -15.38
N CYS A 189 2.85 -3.62 -14.27
CA CYS A 189 3.27 -3.17 -12.93
C CYS A 189 4.79 -2.99 -12.80
N GLN A 190 5.57 -3.83 -13.50
CA GLN A 190 7.03 -3.73 -13.56
C GLN A 190 7.46 -2.50 -14.37
N ARG A 191 6.98 -2.37 -15.62
CA ARG A 191 7.38 -1.28 -16.52
C ARG A 191 7.03 0.10 -16.00
N GLU A 192 5.89 0.26 -15.33
CA GLU A 192 5.42 1.55 -14.84
C GLU A 192 5.79 1.82 -13.37
N CYS A 193 6.56 0.95 -12.71
CA CYS A 193 7.02 1.20 -11.34
C CYS A 193 8.05 2.34 -11.31
N PRO A 194 7.78 3.47 -10.64
CA PRO A 194 8.74 4.58 -10.58
C PRO A 194 9.98 4.22 -9.76
N GLY A 195 9.87 3.29 -8.81
CA GLY A 195 10.98 2.84 -7.98
C GLY A 195 11.74 1.64 -8.54
N ASN A 196 11.36 1.10 -9.71
CA ASN A 196 11.94 -0.16 -10.21
C ASN A 196 11.92 -1.28 -9.15
N ALA A 197 10.84 -1.33 -8.36
CA ALA A 197 10.73 -2.21 -7.18
C ALA A 197 10.19 -3.60 -7.53
N VAL A 198 9.40 -3.72 -8.59
CA VAL A 198 8.86 -5.01 -9.03
C VAL A 198 9.93 -5.70 -9.87
N PRO A 199 10.30 -6.96 -9.57
CA PRO A 199 11.36 -7.67 -10.27
C PRO A 199 10.96 -7.99 -11.72
N SER A 200 11.91 -8.53 -12.48
CA SER A 200 11.63 -9.04 -13.82
C SER A 200 10.69 -10.23 -13.77
N ILE A 201 9.60 -10.18 -14.52
CA ILE A 201 8.67 -11.32 -14.62
C ILE A 201 9.29 -12.57 -15.27
N LYS A 202 10.38 -12.37 -16.01
CA LYS A 202 11.13 -13.44 -16.67
C LYS A 202 12.13 -14.12 -15.73
N ASP A 203 12.33 -13.60 -14.52
CA ASP A 203 13.28 -14.12 -13.56
C ASP A 203 12.55 -15.04 -12.55
N PRO A 204 12.69 -16.37 -12.67
CA PRO A 204 12.04 -17.31 -11.77
C PRO A 204 12.61 -17.28 -10.35
N GLU A 205 13.87 -16.86 -10.18
CA GLU A 205 14.54 -16.79 -8.87
C GLU A 205 13.98 -15.63 -8.01
N LYS A 206 13.25 -14.71 -8.63
CA LYS A 206 12.57 -13.60 -7.96
C LYS A 206 11.11 -13.89 -7.70
N ARG A 207 10.77 -15.14 -7.39
CA ARG A 207 9.42 -15.58 -7.01
C ARG A 207 9.38 -15.99 -5.56
N ILE A 208 8.31 -15.61 -4.89
CA ILE A 208 7.95 -16.11 -3.56
C ILE A 208 6.79 -17.07 -3.75
N GLU A 209 6.96 -18.31 -3.28
CA GLU A 209 5.95 -19.36 -3.31
C GLU A 209 5.28 -19.52 -1.95
N ILE A 210 3.97 -19.73 -1.96
CA ILE A 210 3.14 -19.94 -0.78
C ILE A 210 2.34 -21.21 -0.96
N ASN A 211 2.44 -22.12 0.02
CA ASN A 211 1.73 -23.39 0.05
C ASN A 211 0.54 -23.31 1.02
N PHE A 212 -0.67 -23.53 0.52
CA PHE A 212 -1.88 -23.64 1.33
C PHE A 212 -2.18 -25.11 1.63
N GLY A 213 -1.40 -25.68 2.54
CA GLY A 213 -1.43 -27.11 2.85
C GLY A 213 -1.11 -27.96 1.62
N LYS A 214 -1.89 -29.03 1.40
CA LYS A 214 -1.78 -29.90 0.22
C LYS A 214 -2.67 -29.46 -0.95
N GLU A 215 -3.46 -28.39 -0.79
CA GLU A 215 -4.48 -28.00 -1.75
C GLU A 215 -3.89 -27.24 -2.95
N LYS A 216 -3.05 -26.25 -2.69
CA LYS A 216 -2.53 -25.37 -3.75
C LYS A 216 -1.24 -24.65 -3.36
N THR A 217 -0.38 -24.47 -4.37
CA THR A 217 0.77 -23.58 -4.31
C THR A 217 0.51 -22.37 -5.23
N VAL A 218 0.74 -21.17 -4.74
CA VAL A 218 0.67 -19.92 -5.52
C VAL A 218 1.97 -19.15 -5.42
N TRP A 219 2.21 -18.22 -6.34
CA TRP A 219 3.44 -17.43 -6.34
C TRP A 219 3.22 -15.99 -6.79
N TYR A 220 4.12 -15.11 -6.36
CA TYR A 220 4.20 -13.71 -6.80
C TYR A 220 5.65 -13.24 -6.84
N GLY A 221 5.91 -12.05 -7.37
CA GLY A 221 7.27 -11.50 -7.48
C GLY A 221 7.83 -10.99 -6.15
N ASP A 222 9.10 -11.25 -5.90
CA ASP A 222 9.87 -10.73 -4.77
C ASP A 222 10.15 -9.22 -4.95
N VAL A 223 9.22 -8.39 -4.47
CA VAL A 223 9.27 -6.93 -4.61
C VAL A 223 10.35 -6.35 -3.71
N GLN A 224 11.22 -5.52 -4.27
CA GLN A 224 12.21 -4.73 -3.54
C GLN A 224 11.51 -3.67 -2.67
N MET A 225 11.25 -4.03 -1.41
CA MET A 225 10.38 -3.26 -0.52
C MET A 225 10.95 -1.89 -0.16
N GLY A 226 12.27 -1.72 0.00
CA GLY A 226 12.85 -0.38 0.25
C GLY A 226 12.61 0.61 -0.89
N ARG A 227 12.83 0.19 -2.15
CA ARG A 227 12.52 1.02 -3.33
C ARG A 227 11.03 1.34 -3.44
N CYS A 228 10.18 0.37 -3.09
CA CYS A 228 8.73 0.55 -3.02
C CYS A 228 8.37 1.61 -1.98
N THR A 229 8.89 1.49 -0.76
CA THR A 229 8.64 2.39 0.38
C THR A 229 9.15 3.79 0.13
N LEU A 230 10.39 3.95 -0.36
CA LEU A 230 10.94 5.24 -0.80
C LEU A 230 10.02 5.93 -1.79
N SER A 231 9.59 5.21 -2.84
CA SER A 231 8.69 5.76 -3.85
C SER A 231 7.31 6.06 -3.29
N HIS A 232 6.74 5.13 -2.53
CA HIS A 232 5.39 5.23 -1.96
C HIS A 232 5.26 6.46 -1.07
N HIS A 233 6.24 6.67 -0.20
CA HIS A 233 6.34 7.81 0.69
C HIS A 233 7.04 9.01 0.06
N GLY A 234 7.11 9.08 -1.27
CA GLY A 234 7.44 10.30 -2.01
C GLY A 234 8.91 10.69 -1.98
N PHE A 235 9.82 9.85 -1.51
CA PHE A 235 11.26 10.10 -1.58
C PHE A 235 11.87 9.72 -2.95
N ASN A 236 11.03 9.66 -3.98
CA ASN A 236 11.40 9.46 -5.37
C ASN A 236 10.99 10.69 -6.20
N ASN A 237 11.98 11.44 -6.67
CA ASN A 237 11.78 12.66 -7.45
C ASN A 237 10.98 12.45 -8.72
N GLU A 238 11.04 11.25 -9.33
CA GLU A 238 10.35 11.02 -10.59
C GLU A 238 8.82 11.05 -10.45
N CYS A 239 8.30 10.74 -9.25
CA CYS A 239 6.86 10.71 -9.00
C CYS A 239 6.38 11.69 -7.92
N SER A 240 7.28 12.39 -7.22
CA SER A 240 6.91 13.37 -6.20
C SER A 240 7.20 14.80 -6.65
N PRO A 241 6.19 15.57 -7.10
CA PRO A 241 6.36 17.00 -7.35
C PRO A 241 6.64 17.78 -6.07
N PHE A 242 6.29 17.22 -4.92
CA PHE A 242 6.43 17.85 -3.62
C PHE A 242 7.86 17.77 -3.11
N LEU A 243 8.53 16.61 -3.25
CA LEU A 243 9.96 16.51 -2.97
C LEU A 243 10.74 17.44 -3.91
N LYS A 244 10.37 17.45 -5.19
CA LYS A 244 11.00 18.33 -6.18
C LYS A 244 10.81 19.82 -5.83
N LYS A 245 9.64 20.22 -5.34
CA LYS A 245 9.37 21.59 -4.87
C LYS A 245 10.25 21.97 -3.68
N ASP A 246 10.29 21.13 -2.65
CA ASP A 246 11.01 21.46 -1.41
C ASP A 246 12.54 21.28 -1.54
N PHE A 247 13.00 20.38 -2.42
CA PHE A 247 14.40 20.07 -2.68
C PHE A 247 14.72 19.96 -4.18
N PRO A 248 14.66 21.06 -4.95
CA PRO A 248 14.77 21.04 -6.42
C PRO A 248 16.13 20.55 -6.94
N ASN A 249 17.18 20.67 -6.13
CA ASN A 249 18.55 20.27 -6.48
C ASN A 249 18.94 18.89 -5.95
N MET A 250 18.05 18.23 -5.19
CA MET A 250 18.30 16.86 -4.74
C MET A 250 17.96 15.90 -5.86
N ALA A 251 18.93 15.09 -6.30
CA ALA A 251 18.69 13.92 -7.12
C ALA A 251 18.98 12.67 -6.27
N PHE A 252 18.01 11.77 -6.16
CA PHE A 252 18.14 10.55 -5.36
C PHE A 252 17.77 9.34 -6.22
N ASP A 253 18.72 8.42 -6.40
CA ASP A 253 18.54 7.24 -7.26
C ASP A 253 17.80 6.12 -6.52
N VAL A 254 16.48 6.27 -6.42
CA VAL A 254 15.62 5.24 -5.83
C VAL A 254 15.62 3.95 -6.64
N ARG A 255 15.82 4.02 -7.96
CA ARG A 255 15.64 2.88 -8.87
C ARG A 255 16.73 1.81 -8.72
N ASN A 256 17.90 2.22 -8.23
CA ASN A 256 19.05 1.35 -7.97
C ASN A 256 19.44 1.27 -6.48
N SER A 257 18.61 1.81 -5.58
CA SER A 257 18.87 1.75 -4.15
C SER A 257 18.65 0.34 -3.58
N ASP A 258 19.56 -0.14 -2.74
CA ASP A 258 19.41 -1.40 -2.00
C ASP A 258 19.01 -1.18 -0.54
N MET A 259 18.43 -0.02 -0.22
CA MET A 259 17.87 0.24 1.10
C MET A 259 16.85 -0.83 1.46
N THR A 260 16.85 -1.22 2.72
CA THR A 260 15.80 -2.05 3.31
C THR A 260 14.49 -1.26 3.41
N GLU A 261 13.38 -1.97 3.62
CA GLU A 261 12.09 -1.33 3.88
C GLU A 261 12.13 -0.43 5.13
N GLU A 262 12.82 -0.86 6.19
CA GLU A 262 12.90 -0.12 7.45
C GLU A 262 13.73 1.17 7.31
N GLU A 263 14.90 1.12 6.67
CA GLU A 263 15.69 2.33 6.40
C GLU A 263 14.90 3.35 5.57
N ALA A 264 14.09 2.87 4.60
CA ALA A 264 13.22 3.72 3.80
C ALA A 264 12.10 4.36 4.65
N TYR A 265 11.48 3.61 5.57
CA TYR A 265 10.51 4.15 6.51
C TYR A 265 11.13 5.23 7.42
N ILE A 266 12.28 4.94 8.03
CA ILE A 266 13.01 5.86 8.89
C ILE A 266 13.28 7.17 8.14
N LEU A 267 13.87 7.09 6.94
CA LEU A 267 14.19 8.28 6.14
C LEU A 267 12.93 9.08 5.78
N THR A 268 11.92 8.42 5.22
CA THR A 268 10.74 9.11 4.70
C THR A 268 9.88 9.75 5.78
N TYR A 269 9.65 9.05 6.91
CA TYR A 269 8.87 9.60 8.03
C TYR A 269 9.64 10.67 8.81
N SER A 270 10.97 10.52 8.95
CA SER A 270 11.80 11.58 9.53
C SER A 270 11.69 12.86 8.73
N MET A 271 11.83 12.79 7.39
CA MET A 271 11.74 13.95 6.51
C MET A 271 10.32 14.55 6.45
N ALA A 272 9.28 13.70 6.45
CA ALA A 272 7.89 14.15 6.44
C ALA A 272 7.48 14.90 7.71
N SER A 273 8.06 14.56 8.87
CA SER A 273 7.75 15.16 10.18
C SER A 273 8.73 16.27 10.60
N ALA A 274 9.89 16.35 9.94
CA ALA A 274 10.95 17.28 10.29
C ALA A 274 10.53 18.75 10.20
N LYS A 275 11.12 19.56 11.10
CA LYS A 275 10.90 21.00 11.20
C LYS A 275 12.17 21.81 10.95
N TRP A 276 12.03 22.95 10.27
CA TRP A 276 13.09 23.91 9.99
C TRP A 276 12.60 25.35 10.18
N GLY A 277 13.09 26.01 11.24
CA GLY A 277 12.57 27.31 11.68
C GLY A 277 12.94 28.52 10.82
N ARG A 278 13.81 28.38 9.81
CA ARG A 278 14.24 29.51 8.95
C ARG A 278 13.42 29.65 7.67
N LYS A 279 12.46 28.77 7.42
CA LYS A 279 11.59 28.84 6.25
C LYS A 279 10.46 29.87 6.53
N PRO A 280 10.23 30.87 5.64
CA PRO A 280 9.39 32.04 5.97
C PRO A 280 7.91 31.74 6.28
N GLU A 281 7.29 30.76 5.60
CA GLU A 281 5.83 30.56 5.62
C GLU A 281 5.39 29.33 6.42
N THR A 282 6.31 28.41 6.69
CA THR A 282 6.04 27.16 7.39
C THR A 282 7.32 26.67 8.01
N ASN A 283 7.24 26.04 9.18
CA ASN A 283 8.38 25.36 9.76
C ASN A 283 8.50 23.90 9.27
N ALA A 284 7.63 23.40 8.38
CA ALA A 284 7.77 22.06 7.85
C ALA A 284 8.91 22.00 6.81
N VAL A 285 9.79 20.99 6.95
CA VAL A 285 10.81 20.70 5.93
C VAL A 285 10.13 20.34 4.61
N MET A 286 9.17 19.40 4.66
CA MET A 286 8.38 18.97 3.51
C MET A 286 6.91 19.35 3.71
N GLU A 287 6.48 20.43 3.07
CA GLU A 287 5.22 21.11 3.41
C GLU A 287 3.99 20.23 3.15
N TYR A 288 3.91 19.63 1.96
CA TYR A 288 2.77 18.77 1.59
C TYR A 288 2.72 17.49 2.42
N TYR A 289 3.88 16.96 2.82
CA TYR A 289 4.01 15.69 3.53
C TYR A 289 3.53 15.87 4.96
N ASP A 290 4.02 16.91 5.62
CA ASP A 290 3.55 17.33 6.95
C ASP A 290 2.04 17.61 6.93
N TYR A 291 1.54 18.33 5.92
CA TYR A 291 0.11 18.58 5.74
C TYR A 291 -0.68 17.27 5.72
N ILE A 292 -0.41 16.36 4.77
CA ILE A 292 -1.23 15.16 4.62
C ILE A 292 -1.07 14.21 5.83
N LEU A 293 0.16 14.09 6.36
CA LEU A 293 0.44 13.27 7.53
C LEU A 293 -0.36 13.74 8.75
N ARG A 294 -0.47 15.05 9.01
CA ARG A 294 -1.29 15.58 10.12
C ARG A 294 -2.80 15.33 9.96
N HIS A 295 -3.30 15.22 8.73
CA HIS A 295 -4.73 15.02 8.46
C HIS A 295 -5.13 13.55 8.47
N THR A 296 -4.28 12.66 7.98
CA THR A 296 -4.60 11.24 7.83
C THR A 296 -3.75 10.29 8.67
N GLY A 297 -2.66 10.74 9.27
CA GLY A 297 -1.68 9.86 9.93
C GLY A 297 -0.91 8.97 8.94
N TYR A 298 -0.95 9.30 7.64
CA TYR A 298 -0.31 8.55 6.57
C TYR A 298 -0.12 9.43 5.33
N PHE A 299 0.79 9.07 4.43
CA PHE A 299 1.05 9.81 3.19
C PHE A 299 1.46 8.86 2.05
N ALA A 300 0.61 8.76 1.03
CA ALA A 300 0.83 7.90 -0.13
C ALA A 300 1.01 8.75 -1.39
N ILE A 301 2.26 8.99 -1.76
CA ILE A 301 2.65 9.95 -2.81
C ILE A 301 2.75 9.27 -4.17
N CYS A 302 3.32 8.06 -4.30
CA CYS A 302 3.51 7.43 -5.63
C CYS A 302 2.21 7.20 -6.44
N GLY A 303 1.04 7.31 -5.80
CA GLY A 303 -0.27 7.15 -6.42
C GLY A 303 -0.54 5.74 -6.95
N ALA A 304 0.26 4.73 -6.52
CA ALA A 304 0.19 3.36 -7.02
C ALA A 304 0.25 3.25 -8.55
N ARG A 305 1.10 4.08 -9.18
CA ARG A 305 1.29 4.16 -10.64
C ARG A 305 1.43 2.78 -11.30
N GLY A 306 2.44 2.00 -10.93
CA GLY A 306 2.66 0.67 -11.49
C GLY A 306 1.69 -0.38 -10.94
N CYS A 307 1.71 -0.58 -9.62
CA CYS A 307 1.11 -1.75 -9.01
C CYS A 307 -0.43 -1.78 -9.02
N ILE A 308 -1.12 -0.62 -9.03
CA ILE A 308 -2.59 -0.58 -9.15
C ILE A 308 -3.02 0.01 -10.49
N ARG A 309 -2.51 1.19 -10.85
CA ARG A 309 -3.07 1.93 -11.99
C ARG A 309 -2.70 1.32 -13.35
N ALA A 310 -1.43 0.97 -13.56
CA ALA A 310 -1.01 0.25 -14.75
C ALA A 310 -1.66 -1.14 -14.82
N CYS A 311 -1.70 -1.84 -13.68
CA CYS A 311 -2.32 -3.16 -13.57
C CYS A 311 -3.82 -3.13 -13.91
N MET A 312 -4.62 -2.26 -13.30
CA MET A 312 -6.06 -2.19 -13.56
C MET A 312 -6.35 -1.80 -15.01
N ASN A 313 -5.56 -0.89 -15.60
CA ASN A 313 -5.71 -0.51 -17.00
C ASN A 313 -5.39 -1.68 -17.95
N ALA A 314 -4.36 -2.46 -17.65
CA ALA A 314 -4.03 -3.65 -18.44
C ALA A 314 -5.12 -4.72 -18.34
N LEU A 315 -5.61 -4.99 -17.12
CA LEU A 315 -6.68 -5.98 -16.89
C LEU A 315 -8.02 -5.57 -17.50
N GLU A 316 -8.39 -4.28 -17.42
CA GLU A 316 -9.62 -3.75 -18.05
C GLU A 316 -9.56 -3.92 -19.57
N LYS A 317 -8.41 -3.61 -20.20
CA LYS A 317 -8.20 -3.78 -21.66
C LYS A 317 -8.18 -5.24 -22.11
N ALA A 318 -7.66 -6.13 -21.27
CA ALA A 318 -7.59 -7.57 -21.56
C ALA A 318 -8.89 -8.32 -21.25
N ASP A 319 -9.94 -7.61 -20.81
CA ASP A 319 -11.19 -8.20 -20.36
C ASP A 319 -11.01 -9.26 -19.26
N LYS A 320 -10.20 -8.92 -18.25
CA LYS A 320 -9.87 -9.81 -17.12
C LYS A 320 -10.51 -9.41 -15.81
N ILE A 321 -11.28 -8.32 -15.81
CA ILE A 321 -12.02 -7.84 -14.65
C ILE A 321 -13.45 -7.44 -15.02
N GLU A 322 -14.38 -7.63 -14.09
CA GLU A 322 -15.81 -7.40 -14.33
C GLU A 322 -16.18 -5.91 -14.22
N ASN A 323 -15.60 -5.18 -13.26
CA ASN A 323 -15.90 -3.76 -13.06
C ASN A 323 -15.14 -2.87 -14.04
N LYS A 324 -15.73 -2.74 -15.24
CA LYS A 324 -15.29 -1.87 -16.33
C LYS A 324 -15.98 -0.50 -16.29
N PHE A 325 -15.48 0.43 -17.09
CA PHE A 325 -16.06 1.75 -17.24
C PHE A 325 -16.12 2.18 -18.70
N HIS A 326 -17.09 3.03 -19.03
CA HIS A 326 -17.25 3.59 -20.38
C HIS A 326 -16.03 4.40 -20.85
N ASN A 327 -15.39 5.13 -19.93
CA ASN A 327 -14.23 5.94 -20.24
C ASN A 327 -12.94 5.19 -19.93
N GLN A 328 -11.96 5.30 -20.83
CA GLN A 328 -10.60 4.81 -20.60
C GLN A 328 -9.99 5.41 -19.33
N PHE A 329 -9.12 4.64 -18.67
CA PHE A 329 -8.38 5.16 -17.54
C PHE A 329 -7.32 6.15 -18.00
N TYR A 330 -6.31 5.72 -18.75
CA TYR A 330 -5.33 6.66 -19.32
C TYR A 330 -5.94 7.41 -20.50
N LYS A 331 -6.04 8.74 -20.39
CA LYS A 331 -6.45 9.63 -21.49
C LYS A 331 -5.26 10.27 -22.22
N LYS A 332 -4.11 10.27 -21.57
CA LYS A 332 -2.82 10.80 -22.04
C LYS A 332 -1.70 9.94 -21.47
N PRO A 333 -0.48 9.99 -22.03
CA PRO A 333 0.67 9.36 -21.41
C PRO A 333 0.85 9.83 -19.96
N SER A 334 1.16 8.88 -19.07
CA SER A 334 1.47 9.20 -17.68
C SER A 334 2.80 9.94 -17.60
N TRP A 335 2.89 10.97 -16.76
CA TRP A 335 4.04 11.87 -16.67
C TRP A 335 5.02 11.41 -15.58
N LEU A 336 6.34 11.58 -15.77
CA LEU A 336 7.36 11.50 -14.72
C LEU A 336 8.11 12.82 -14.71
N LEU A 337 8.58 13.22 -13.54
CA LEU A 337 9.51 14.33 -13.40
C LEU A 337 10.95 13.84 -13.66
N PRO A 338 11.84 14.71 -14.14
CA PRO A 338 13.23 14.33 -14.32
C PRO A 338 13.95 14.24 -12.96
N ASN A 339 14.64 13.12 -12.70
CA ASN A 339 15.51 12.97 -11.53
C ASN A 339 16.88 13.61 -11.77
N LYS A 340 16.91 14.93 -11.92
CA LYS A 340 18.15 15.71 -12.06
C LYS A 340 18.06 16.99 -11.24
N PRO A 341 19.18 17.54 -10.73
CA PRO A 341 19.17 18.85 -10.09
C PRO A 341 18.61 19.92 -11.03
N GLU A 342 17.86 20.88 -10.49
CA GLU A 342 17.61 22.13 -11.22
C GLU A 342 18.89 22.98 -11.24
N SER A 343 18.96 23.93 -12.16
CA SER A 343 20.11 24.86 -12.18
C SER A 343 20.15 25.58 -10.83
N PRO A 344 21.30 25.61 -10.14
CA PRO A 344 21.39 26.25 -8.84
C PRO A 344 20.97 27.72 -8.97
N SER A 345 19.97 28.15 -8.20
CA SER A 345 19.71 29.57 -8.00
C SER A 345 21.00 30.20 -7.49
N LYS A 346 21.45 31.32 -8.09
CA LYS A 346 22.61 32.07 -7.59
C LYS A 346 22.39 32.33 -6.08
N GLY A 347 23.29 31.84 -5.24
CA GLY A 347 23.17 31.99 -3.79
C GLY A 347 23.47 30.74 -2.97
N VAL A 348 23.85 30.95 -1.71
CA VAL A 348 24.06 29.92 -0.67
C VAL A 348 22.79 29.73 0.18
N ASN A 349 22.02 30.79 0.41
CA ASN A 349 20.79 30.75 1.22
C ASN A 349 19.67 31.56 0.57
N PRO A 350 18.82 30.94 -0.27
CA PRO A 350 17.82 31.66 -1.06
C PRO A 350 16.81 32.44 -0.20
N PHE A 351 16.52 32.00 1.03
CA PHE A 351 15.59 32.70 1.93
C PHE A 351 16.15 34.02 2.44
N ARG A 352 17.40 34.00 2.92
CA ARG A 352 18.13 35.20 3.35
C ARG A 352 18.28 36.17 2.19
N GLU A 353 18.70 35.65 1.06
CA GLU A 353 19.05 36.43 -0.12
C GLU A 353 17.84 37.15 -0.70
N LYS A 354 16.71 36.44 -0.86
CA LYS A 354 15.44 37.05 -1.26
C LYS A 354 15.00 38.14 -0.28
N TYR A 355 15.07 37.88 1.03
CA TYR A 355 14.70 38.87 2.04
C TYR A 355 15.55 40.14 1.96
N LEU A 356 16.88 40.00 1.82
CA LEU A 356 17.79 41.13 1.72
C LEU A 356 17.61 41.91 0.42
N ASP A 357 17.39 41.25 -0.71
CA ASP A 357 17.11 41.93 -1.98
C ASP A 357 15.81 42.74 -1.93
N GLU A 358 14.77 42.19 -1.30
CA GLU A 358 13.47 42.85 -1.20
C GLU A 358 13.47 44.00 -0.17
N LYS A 359 14.17 43.85 0.96
CA LYS A 359 14.15 44.82 2.07
C LYS A 359 15.29 45.83 2.05
N TYR A 360 16.44 45.45 1.51
CA TYR A 360 17.66 46.25 1.51
C TYR A 360 18.39 46.11 0.16
N PRO A 361 17.83 46.62 -0.95
CA PRO A 361 18.44 46.51 -2.26
C PRO A 361 19.89 47.01 -2.26
N GLY A 362 20.82 46.22 -2.81
CA GLY A 362 22.25 46.55 -2.86
C GLY A 362 23.06 46.19 -1.60
N ILE A 363 22.42 45.80 -0.48
CA ILE A 363 23.18 45.43 0.76
C ILE A 363 24.12 44.24 0.56
N ARG A 364 23.85 43.42 -0.46
CA ARG A 364 24.64 42.23 -0.81
C ARG A 364 25.69 42.50 -1.89
N GLU A 365 25.89 43.75 -2.29
CA GLU A 365 26.96 44.15 -3.21
C GLU A 365 28.30 43.68 -2.60
N ASN A 366 29.02 42.85 -3.33
CA ASN A 366 30.29 42.20 -2.93
C ASN A 366 30.22 40.98 -1.98
N GLU A 367 29.04 40.48 -1.55
CA GLU A 367 28.99 39.32 -0.64
C GLU A 367 29.53 38.02 -1.27
N TYR A 368 29.31 37.85 -2.57
CA TYR A 368 29.66 36.64 -3.31
C TYR A 368 30.17 37.00 -4.71
N GLU A 369 31.12 37.95 -4.82
CA GLU A 369 31.85 38.15 -6.09
C GLU A 369 32.52 36.84 -6.49
N LYS A 370 31.88 36.09 -7.37
CA LYS A 370 32.56 35.03 -8.11
C LYS A 370 33.44 35.72 -9.15
N LYS A 371 34.74 35.76 -8.90
CA LYS A 371 35.72 36.10 -9.95
C LYS A 371 35.53 35.13 -11.12
N GLY A 372 35.07 35.63 -12.27
CA GLY A 372 35.12 34.93 -13.55
C GLY A 372 33.89 34.10 -13.97
N GLU A 373 32.68 34.44 -13.51
CA GLU A 373 31.42 34.00 -14.16
C GLU A 373 30.84 35.06 -15.09
#